data_AF-A0A106EGJ9-F1
#
_entry.id   AF-A0A106EGJ9-F1
#
_cell.length_a   1.000
_cell.length_b   1.000
_cell.length_c   1.000
_cell.angle_alpha   90.00
_cell.angle_beta   90.00
_cell.angle_gamma   90.00
#
_symmetry.space_group_name_H-M   'P 1'
#
loop_
_entity.id
_entity.type
_entity.pdbx_description
1 polymer ?
#
loop_
_entity_poly.entity_id
_entity_poly.type
_entity_poly.pdbx_seq_one_letter_code
_entity_poly.pdbx_strand_id
1 'polypeptide(L)'
;MSTIDTMPKQGDEVYDIRGRAADYVARTDDGHIVRPVYEHEDREVSYGKPEVWNEVFATPPVEKLHAEVAALQAELAAARNSLSEVRAVRVAEDREYAARAAMRKQFAQLKKLDDFIAGKITHFVVTQKYSEKISIQTFEDFMKPADRYERGTRLISLFGDSKGDLGWYCNQWSDPGSNGHNGECYPATSLEEAQRIAAECIEKRFAAAREAQHGGLAAELVAAAAAMGVTVPQDVCERAAEFNEKARASNLKHAREQLAKAEAAVRELEAK
;
A
#
# COMPACT_ATOMS: atom_id res chain seq x y z
N MET A 1 -51.13 -33.01 -13.79
CA MET A 1 -52.36 -32.33 -13.34
C MET A 1 -53.54 -33.19 -13.72
N SER A 2 -53.98 -34.08 -12.83
CA SER A 2 -55.28 -34.74 -12.97
C SER A 2 -56.29 -33.88 -12.23
N THR A 3 -57.07 -33.10 -12.98
CA THR A 3 -58.33 -32.50 -12.52
C THR A 3 -59.29 -33.63 -12.19
N ILE A 4 -59.36 -33.98 -10.90
CA ILE A 4 -60.42 -34.85 -10.38
C ILE A 4 -61.58 -33.92 -10.02
N ASP A 5 -62.52 -33.82 -10.95
CA ASP A 5 -63.79 -33.10 -10.83
C ASP A 5 -64.82 -34.00 -10.12
N THR A 6 -64.58 -34.26 -8.83
CA THR A 6 -65.60 -34.85 -7.96
C THR A 6 -65.83 -33.88 -6.81
N MET A 7 -66.99 -33.21 -6.83
CA MET A 7 -67.45 -32.48 -5.65
C MET A 7 -67.52 -33.45 -4.47
N PRO A 8 -66.97 -33.07 -3.30
CA PRO A 8 -67.07 -33.89 -2.10
C PRO A 8 -68.55 -34.10 -1.74
N LYS A 9 -68.87 -35.31 -1.32
CA LYS A 9 -70.19 -35.74 -0.85
C LYS A 9 -70.23 -35.62 0.66
N GLN A 10 -71.45 -35.54 1.21
CA GLN A 10 -71.64 -35.52 2.65
C GLN A 10 -71.00 -36.77 3.29
N GLY A 11 -70.13 -36.56 4.27
CA GLY A 11 -69.35 -37.60 4.93
C GLY A 11 -67.98 -37.89 4.32
N ASP A 12 -67.61 -37.26 3.20
CA ASP A 12 -66.25 -37.37 2.66
C ASP A 12 -65.26 -36.59 3.54
N GLU A 13 -64.07 -37.14 3.75
CA GLU A 13 -62.97 -36.42 4.41
C GLU A 13 -62.38 -35.38 3.44
N VAL A 14 -62.29 -34.14 3.90
CA VAL A 14 -61.75 -33.01 3.14
C VAL A 14 -60.74 -32.23 3.97
N TYR A 15 -59.84 -31.52 3.29
CA TYR A 15 -58.77 -30.77 3.92
C TYR A 15 -58.86 -29.29 3.59
N ASP A 16 -58.51 -28.41 4.53
CA ASP A 16 -58.29 -27.00 4.22
C ASP A 16 -56.92 -26.76 3.58
N ILE A 17 -56.63 -25.52 3.18
CA ILE A 17 -55.33 -25.12 2.61
C ILE A 17 -54.14 -25.37 3.56
N ARG A 18 -54.39 -25.58 4.85
CA ARG A 18 -53.38 -25.84 5.88
C ARG A 18 -53.26 -27.32 6.21
N GLY A 19 -54.03 -28.19 5.56
CA GLY A 19 -54.04 -29.64 5.79
C GLY A 19 -54.86 -30.08 7.01
N ARG A 20 -55.72 -29.22 7.58
CA ARG A 20 -56.65 -29.64 8.65
C ARG A 20 -57.74 -30.52 8.05
N ALA A 21 -57.97 -31.70 8.64
CA ALA A 21 -59.01 -32.62 8.21
C ALA A 21 -60.39 -32.22 8.75
N ALA A 22 -61.43 -32.47 7.97
CA ALA A 22 -62.82 -32.29 8.36
C ALA A 22 -63.75 -33.23 7.58
N ASP A 23 -64.89 -33.59 8.18
CA ASP A 23 -65.97 -34.24 7.45
C ASP A 23 -66.73 -33.18 6.64
N TYR A 24 -66.94 -33.45 5.36
CA TYR A 24 -67.77 -32.61 4.52
C TYR A 24 -69.25 -32.73 4.89
N VAL A 25 -69.94 -31.61 5.12
CA VAL A 25 -71.36 -31.60 5.49
C VAL A 25 -72.23 -31.15 4.33
N ALA A 26 -71.98 -29.95 3.79
CA ALA A 26 -72.80 -29.37 2.72
C ALA A 26 -72.10 -28.21 2.01
N ARG A 27 -72.61 -27.83 0.82
CA ARG A 27 -72.26 -26.58 0.14
C ARG A 27 -73.29 -25.51 0.48
N THR A 28 -72.82 -24.28 0.66
CA THR A 28 -73.63 -23.07 0.84
C THR A 28 -73.18 -21.99 -0.14
N ASP A 29 -73.93 -20.89 -0.22
CA ASP A 29 -73.57 -19.74 -1.06
C ASP A 29 -72.27 -19.06 -0.58
N ASP A 30 -72.00 -19.14 0.73
CA ASP A 30 -70.83 -18.53 1.39
C ASP A 30 -69.62 -19.47 1.50
N GLY A 31 -69.70 -20.72 1.00
CA GLY A 31 -68.61 -21.69 1.06
C GLY A 31 -69.05 -23.13 1.38
N HIS A 32 -68.14 -23.90 1.96
CA HIS A 32 -68.34 -25.31 2.32
C HIS A 32 -68.52 -25.46 3.83
N ILE A 33 -69.64 -26.03 4.27
CA ILE A 33 -69.84 -26.43 5.66
C ILE A 33 -69.10 -27.74 5.88
N VAL A 34 -68.18 -27.73 6.83
CA VAL A 34 -67.40 -28.90 7.24
C VAL A 34 -67.42 -29.06 8.75
N ARG A 35 -67.15 -30.26 9.24
CA ARG A 35 -67.02 -30.56 10.66
C ARG A 35 -65.56 -30.95 10.95
N PRO A 36 -64.75 -30.06 11.55
CA PRO A 36 -63.34 -30.32 11.82
C PRO A 36 -63.15 -31.62 12.60
N VAL A 37 -62.15 -32.39 12.19
CA VAL A 37 -61.73 -33.62 12.86
C VAL A 37 -60.43 -33.33 13.61
N TYR A 38 -60.41 -33.63 14.91
CA TYR A 38 -59.21 -33.55 15.74
C TYR A 38 -58.81 -34.97 16.15
N GLU A 39 -57.56 -35.31 15.88
CA GLU A 39 -56.92 -36.51 16.43
C GLU A 39 -56.17 -36.13 17.70
N HIS A 40 -56.50 -36.79 18.81
CA HIS A 40 -55.76 -36.68 20.06
C HIS A 40 -54.70 -37.79 20.17
N GLU A 41 -53.77 -37.68 21.11
CA GLU A 41 -52.64 -38.62 21.27
C GLU A 41 -53.07 -40.08 21.50
N ASP A 42 -54.32 -40.30 21.93
CA ASP A 42 -54.96 -41.61 22.14
C ASP A 42 -55.63 -42.19 20.88
N ARG A 43 -55.58 -41.49 19.74
CA ARG A 43 -56.24 -41.83 18.46
C ARG A 43 -57.77 -41.86 18.54
N GLU A 44 -58.39 -41.27 19.57
CA GLU A 44 -59.82 -41.04 19.56
C GLU A 44 -60.15 -39.84 18.66
N VAL A 45 -61.04 -40.07 17.70
CA VAL A 45 -61.50 -39.05 16.75
C VAL A 45 -62.52 -38.15 17.45
N SER A 46 -62.17 -36.88 17.67
CA SER A 46 -63.11 -35.90 18.20
C SER A 46 -63.57 -34.93 17.11
N TYR A 47 -64.87 -34.63 17.10
CA TYR A 47 -65.48 -33.77 16.10
C TYR A 47 -65.72 -32.36 16.67
N GLY A 48 -65.18 -31.36 15.99
CA GLY A 48 -65.42 -29.95 16.28
C GLY A 48 -66.84 -29.49 15.96
N LYS A 49 -67.14 -28.23 16.30
CA LYS A 49 -68.37 -27.58 15.83
C LYS A 49 -68.29 -27.34 14.31
N PRO A 50 -69.40 -27.42 13.56
CA PRO A 50 -69.38 -27.11 12.14
C PRO A 50 -68.82 -25.71 11.85
N GLU A 51 -67.93 -25.62 10.87
CA GLU A 51 -67.28 -24.40 10.38
C GLU A 51 -67.58 -24.22 8.89
N VAL A 52 -67.47 -22.98 8.40
CA VAL A 52 -67.55 -22.66 6.97
C VAL A 52 -66.14 -22.41 6.44
N TRP A 53 -65.71 -23.22 5.46
CA TRP A 53 -64.42 -23.07 4.77
C TRP A 53 -64.65 -22.61 3.34
N ASN A 54 -63.83 -21.66 2.88
CA ASN A 54 -63.95 -21.09 1.52
C ASN A 54 -63.51 -22.07 0.44
N GLU A 55 -62.50 -22.89 0.71
CA GLU A 55 -61.94 -23.89 -0.21
C GLU A 55 -61.69 -25.19 0.55
N VAL A 56 -61.97 -26.32 -0.10
CA VAL A 56 -61.76 -27.67 0.43
C VAL A 56 -61.06 -28.54 -0.60
N PHE A 57 -60.13 -29.38 -0.16
CA PHE A 57 -59.32 -30.25 -1.01
C PHE A 57 -59.60 -31.72 -0.67
N ALA A 58 -59.70 -32.59 -1.68
CA ALA A 58 -59.93 -34.03 -1.48
C ALA A 58 -58.68 -34.77 -0.95
N THR A 59 -57.50 -34.18 -1.09
CA THR A 59 -56.24 -34.66 -0.50
C THR A 59 -55.55 -33.49 0.20
N PRO A 60 -54.76 -33.74 1.27
CA PRO A 60 -54.12 -32.65 1.99
C PRO A 60 -53.15 -31.91 1.05
N PRO A 61 -53.25 -30.57 0.90
CA PRO A 61 -52.30 -29.79 0.09
C PRO A 61 -50.89 -29.69 0.70
N VAL A 62 -50.62 -30.51 1.71
CA VAL A 62 -49.42 -30.58 2.55
C VAL A 62 -48.17 -30.99 1.76
N GLU A 63 -48.31 -31.86 0.76
CA GLU A 63 -47.17 -32.28 -0.09
C GLU A 63 -46.56 -31.12 -0.89
N LYS A 64 -47.39 -30.21 -1.39
CA LYS A 64 -46.92 -29.06 -2.18
C LYS A 64 -46.16 -28.06 -1.30
N LEU A 65 -46.68 -27.79 -0.09
CA LEU A 65 -46.03 -26.91 0.88
C LEU A 65 -44.71 -27.52 1.40
N HIS A 66 -44.65 -28.84 1.63
CA HIS A 66 -43.39 -29.51 2.00
C HIS A 66 -42.36 -29.46 0.87
N ALA A 67 -42.77 -29.62 -0.39
CA ALA A 67 -41.87 -29.51 -1.53
C ALA A 67 -41.31 -28.08 -1.67
N GLU A 68 -42.15 -27.06 -1.50
CA GLU A 68 -41.72 -25.65 -1.52
C GLU A 68 -40.77 -25.31 -0.36
N VAL A 69 -41.07 -25.78 0.86
CA VAL A 69 -40.18 -25.61 2.02
C VAL A 69 -38.84 -26.32 1.80
N ALA A 70 -38.85 -27.55 1.27
CA ALA A 70 -37.63 -28.28 0.95
C ALA A 70 -36.79 -27.57 -0.13
N ALA A 71 -37.44 -27.01 -1.16
CA ALA A 71 -36.77 -26.24 -2.21
C ALA A 71 -36.13 -24.96 -1.65
N LEU A 72 -36.87 -24.20 -0.83
CA LEU A 72 -36.34 -22.99 -0.19
C LEU A 72 -35.20 -23.30 0.80
N GLN A 73 -35.28 -24.41 1.52
CA GLN A 73 -34.19 -24.86 2.38
C GLN A 73 -32.93 -25.24 1.58
N ALA A 74 -33.09 -25.89 0.43
CA ALA A 74 -31.99 -26.21 -0.47
C ALA A 74 -31.35 -24.93 -1.05
N GLU A 75 -32.16 -23.97 -1.48
CA GLU A 75 -31.68 -22.66 -1.95
C GLU A 75 -30.95 -21.90 -0.85
N LEU A 76 -31.48 -21.88 0.37
CA LEU A 76 -30.85 -21.26 1.52
C LEU A 76 -29.50 -21.92 1.86
N ALA A 77 -29.42 -23.25 1.77
CA ALA A 77 -28.18 -23.98 1.96
C ALA A 77 -27.15 -23.64 0.87
N ALA A 78 -27.58 -23.59 -0.40
CA ALA A 78 -26.72 -23.20 -1.52
C ALA A 78 -26.20 -21.76 -1.36
N ALA A 79 -27.07 -20.81 -1.00
CA ALA A 79 -26.71 -19.42 -0.77
C ALA A 79 -25.73 -19.27 0.41
N ARG A 80 -25.93 -20.03 1.50
CA ARG A 80 -25.01 -20.05 2.64
C ARG A 80 -23.64 -20.62 2.26
N ASN A 81 -23.60 -21.67 1.45
CA ASN A 81 -22.36 -22.25 0.96
C ASN A 81 -21.61 -21.24 0.07
N SER A 82 -22.30 -20.62 -0.89
CA SER A 82 -21.71 -19.59 -1.75
C SER A 82 -21.18 -18.40 -0.94
N LEU A 83 -21.93 -17.92 0.06
CA LEU A 83 -21.46 -16.86 0.95
C LEU A 83 -20.23 -17.26 1.77
N SER A 84 -20.17 -18.51 2.23
CA SER A 84 -19.02 -19.06 2.94
C SER A 84 -17.79 -19.09 2.04
N GLU A 85 -17.93 -19.54 0.80
CA GLU A 85 -16.85 -19.57 -0.20
C GLU A 85 -16.32 -18.17 -0.50
N VAL A 86 -17.20 -17.20 -0.77
CA VAL A 86 -16.81 -15.80 -1.01
C VAL A 86 -16.10 -15.21 0.21
N ARG A 87 -16.58 -15.49 1.42
CA ARG A 87 -15.91 -15.04 2.65
C ARG A 87 -14.53 -15.68 2.81
N ALA A 88 -14.38 -16.95 2.50
CA ALA A 88 -13.09 -17.64 2.57
C ALA A 88 -12.08 -17.03 1.60
N VAL A 89 -12.49 -16.75 0.35
CA VAL A 89 -11.65 -16.05 -0.65
C VAL A 89 -11.24 -14.68 -0.14
N ARG A 90 -12.20 -13.86 0.34
CA ARG A 90 -11.90 -12.52 0.85
C ARG A 90 -10.93 -12.54 2.03
N VAL A 91 -11.09 -13.47 2.98
CA VAL A 91 -10.17 -13.61 4.12
C VAL A 91 -8.76 -13.99 3.65
N ALA A 92 -8.65 -14.83 2.63
CA ALA A 92 -7.36 -15.18 2.03
C ALA A 92 -6.71 -13.97 1.35
N GLU A 93 -7.47 -13.21 0.55
CA GLU A 93 -7.00 -11.98 -0.09
C GLU A 93 -6.56 -10.93 0.95
N ASP A 94 -7.37 -10.69 1.99
CA ASP A 94 -7.05 -9.75 3.06
C ASP A 94 -5.75 -10.15 3.78
N ARG A 95 -5.52 -11.45 3.99
CA ARG A 95 -4.25 -11.98 4.52
C ARG A 95 -3.08 -11.69 3.58
N GLU A 96 -3.24 -11.93 2.28
CA GLU A 96 -2.18 -11.63 1.30
C GLU A 96 -1.89 -10.13 1.20
N TYR A 97 -2.92 -9.28 1.25
CA TYR A 97 -2.76 -7.83 1.28
C TYR A 97 -2.01 -7.38 2.53
N ALA A 98 -2.37 -7.91 3.70
CA ALA A 98 -1.69 -7.63 4.95
C ALA A 98 -0.23 -8.10 4.92
N ALA A 99 0.04 -9.29 4.38
CA ALA A 99 1.39 -9.82 4.21
C ALA A 99 2.24 -8.95 3.27
N ARG A 100 1.70 -8.58 2.10
CA ARG A 100 2.36 -7.66 1.16
C ARG A 100 2.59 -6.28 1.77
N ALA A 101 1.63 -5.76 2.53
CA ALA A 101 1.79 -4.49 3.24
C ALA A 101 2.88 -4.56 4.31
N ALA A 102 2.96 -5.67 5.06
CA ALA A 102 4.03 -5.90 6.03
C ALA A 102 5.41 -6.00 5.36
N MET A 103 5.50 -6.68 4.21
CA MET A 103 6.73 -6.74 3.42
C MET A 103 7.15 -5.35 2.92
N ARG A 104 6.21 -4.54 2.41
CA ARG A 104 6.51 -3.17 1.98
C ARG A 104 7.06 -2.28 3.10
N LYS A 105 6.61 -2.47 4.34
CA LYS A 105 7.12 -1.73 5.51
C LYS A 105 8.60 -1.97 5.80
N GLN A 106 9.17 -3.06 5.30
CA GLN A 106 10.61 -3.34 5.44
C GLN A 106 11.46 -2.39 4.60
N PHE A 107 10.89 -1.80 3.54
CA PHE A 107 11.59 -0.86 2.66
C PHE A 107 11.28 0.59 3.07
N ALA A 108 12.22 1.22 3.77
CA ALA A 108 12.09 2.61 4.21
C ALA A 108 11.80 3.58 3.05
N GLN A 109 12.32 3.28 1.87
CA GLN A 109 12.16 4.05 0.64
C GLN A 109 10.72 4.04 0.14
N LEU A 110 9.97 2.95 0.34
CA LEU A 110 8.55 2.88 -0.03
C LEU A 110 7.67 3.69 0.93
N LYS A 111 8.01 3.78 2.21
CA LYS A 111 7.31 4.69 3.13
C LYS A 111 7.40 6.15 2.65
N LYS A 112 8.55 6.54 2.11
CA LYS A 112 8.75 7.89 1.55
C LYS A 112 7.97 8.14 0.27
N LEU A 113 7.60 7.09 -0.48
CA LEU A 113 6.73 7.21 -1.65
C LEU A 113 5.33 7.69 -1.24
N ASP A 114 4.78 7.12 -0.17
CA ASP A 114 3.48 7.55 0.37
C ASP A 114 3.53 9.01 0.87
N ASP A 115 4.61 9.38 1.57
CA ASP A 115 4.81 10.76 2.04
C ASP A 115 4.98 11.74 0.85
N PHE A 116 5.61 11.30 -0.25
CA PHE A 116 5.76 12.09 -1.48
C PHE A 116 4.42 12.29 -2.19
N ILE A 117 3.63 11.23 -2.38
CA ILE A 117 2.29 11.32 -2.99
C ILE A 117 1.36 12.21 -2.14
N ALA A 118 1.49 12.14 -0.81
CA ALA A 118 0.73 12.97 0.10
C ALA A 118 1.24 14.43 0.21
N GLY A 119 2.29 14.82 -0.53
CA GLY A 119 2.85 16.17 -0.51
C GLY A 119 3.50 16.57 0.82
N LYS A 120 3.96 15.60 1.63
CA LYS A 120 4.55 15.85 2.96
C LYS A 120 6.06 16.09 2.92
N ILE A 121 6.70 15.86 1.78
CA ILE A 121 8.15 16.04 1.63
C ILE A 121 8.47 17.53 1.55
N THR A 122 9.29 18.01 2.47
CA THR A 122 9.67 19.43 2.58
C THR A 122 11.14 19.66 2.28
N HIS A 123 11.99 18.63 2.41
CA HIS A 123 13.43 18.73 2.21
C HIS A 123 13.97 17.49 1.48
N PHE A 124 15.11 17.67 0.83
CA PHE A 124 15.90 16.59 0.24
C PHE A 124 17.35 16.69 0.72
N VAL A 125 17.90 15.56 1.15
CA VAL A 125 19.36 15.39 1.26
C VAL A 125 19.87 14.90 -0.09
N VAL A 126 20.86 15.57 -0.67
CA VAL A 126 21.37 15.25 -2.01
C VAL A 126 22.84 14.88 -1.91
N THR A 127 23.19 13.72 -2.48
CA THR A 127 24.56 13.27 -2.67
C THR A 127 24.88 13.33 -4.17
N GLN A 128 26.02 13.89 -4.54
CA GLN A 128 26.45 13.88 -5.95
C GLN A 128 27.31 12.64 -6.23
N LYS A 129 27.17 12.09 -7.44
CA LYS A 129 27.89 10.86 -7.84
C LYS A 129 29.41 11.06 -7.95
N TYR A 130 29.84 12.26 -8.36
CA TYR A 130 31.24 12.60 -8.62
C TYR A 130 31.80 13.62 -7.64
N SER A 131 31.04 14.01 -6.61
CA SER A 131 31.54 14.90 -5.56
C SER A 131 31.05 14.44 -4.21
N GLU A 132 31.88 14.64 -3.19
CA GLU A 132 31.57 14.18 -1.83
C GLU A 132 30.68 15.18 -1.09
N LYS A 133 30.11 16.13 -1.84
CA LYS A 133 29.19 17.14 -1.35
C LYS A 133 27.87 16.48 -1.01
N ILE A 134 27.52 16.60 0.25
CA ILE A 134 26.18 16.38 0.77
C ILE A 134 25.56 17.75 1.01
N SER A 135 24.31 17.93 0.63
CA SER A 135 23.57 19.17 0.84
C SER A 135 22.13 18.89 1.24
N ILE A 136 21.58 19.73 2.10
CA ILE A 136 20.15 19.75 2.41
C ILE A 136 19.53 20.89 1.61
N GLN A 137 18.50 20.58 0.83
CA GLN A 137 17.76 21.53 0.02
C GLN A 137 16.29 21.48 0.42
N THR A 138 15.59 22.63 0.42
CA THR A 138 14.14 22.65 0.53
C THR A 138 13.52 22.00 -0.71
N PHE A 139 12.26 21.55 -0.64
CA PHE A 139 11.56 20.98 -1.79
C PHE A 139 11.56 21.97 -2.96
N GLU A 140 11.27 23.25 -2.70
CA GLU A 140 11.25 24.29 -3.72
C GLU A 140 12.61 24.50 -4.37
N ASP A 141 13.67 24.65 -3.56
CA ASP A 141 15.02 24.83 -4.09
C ASP A 141 15.53 23.59 -4.82
N PHE A 142 15.17 22.42 -4.29
CA PHE A 142 15.51 21.15 -4.90
C PHE A 142 14.79 20.97 -6.23
N MET A 143 13.56 21.44 -6.41
CA MET A 143 12.82 21.26 -7.67
C MET A 143 13.11 22.35 -8.71
N LYS A 144 13.78 23.45 -8.33
CA LYS A 144 14.16 24.51 -9.27
C LYS A 144 15.04 23.98 -10.41
N PRO A 145 14.77 24.39 -11.67
CA PRO A 145 15.66 24.12 -12.80
C PRO A 145 17.07 24.65 -12.52
N ALA A 146 18.09 23.91 -12.94
CA ALA A 146 19.48 24.25 -12.66
C ALA A 146 20.05 25.33 -13.61
N ASP A 147 19.36 25.70 -14.70
CA ASP A 147 19.89 26.63 -15.71
C ASP A 147 18.93 27.78 -16.08
N ARG A 148 19.49 28.80 -16.77
CA ARG A 148 18.76 30.00 -17.23
C ARG A 148 17.71 29.75 -18.31
N TYR A 149 17.72 28.55 -18.89
CA TYR A 149 16.84 28.16 -20.00
C TYR A 149 15.64 27.36 -19.52
N GLU A 150 15.46 27.23 -18.19
CA GLU A 150 14.39 26.45 -17.55
C GLU A 150 14.33 25.00 -18.05
N ARG A 151 15.45 24.50 -18.61
CA ARG A 151 15.55 23.13 -19.12
C ARG A 151 15.82 22.20 -17.96
N GLY A 152 14.77 21.79 -17.26
CA GLY A 152 14.94 20.80 -16.22
C GLY A 152 13.65 20.48 -15.49
N THR A 153 12.85 19.59 -16.06
CA THR A 153 12.01 18.74 -15.22
C THR A 153 12.98 17.90 -14.38
N ARG A 154 13.15 18.24 -13.10
CA ARG A 154 13.87 17.33 -12.20
C ARG A 154 13.01 16.10 -12.00
N LEU A 155 13.49 14.99 -12.53
CA LEU A 155 12.81 13.71 -12.42
C LEU A 155 13.37 12.98 -11.21
N ILE A 156 12.51 12.83 -10.21
CA ILE A 156 12.77 12.02 -9.03
C ILE A 156 12.36 10.59 -9.36
N SER A 157 13.31 9.68 -9.28
CA SER A 157 13.12 8.26 -9.56
C SER A 157 13.39 7.41 -8.33
N LEU A 158 12.55 6.41 -8.12
CA LEU A 158 12.87 5.30 -7.23
C LEU A 158 13.46 4.17 -8.09
N PHE A 159 14.77 3.94 -7.96
CA PHE A 159 15.46 2.84 -8.62
C PHE A 159 15.61 1.66 -7.67
N GLY A 160 15.80 0.48 -8.26
CA GLY A 160 16.19 -0.72 -7.52
C GLY A 160 17.14 -1.60 -8.31
N ASP A 161 17.93 -2.39 -7.59
CA ASP A 161 18.78 -3.42 -8.19
C ASP A 161 18.15 -4.83 -8.08
N SER A 162 18.76 -5.82 -8.73
CA SER A 162 18.30 -7.21 -8.69
C SER A 162 18.42 -7.88 -7.31
N LYS A 163 19.07 -7.21 -6.35
CA LYS A 163 19.21 -7.67 -4.96
C LYS A 163 18.11 -7.09 -4.06
N GLY A 164 17.25 -6.24 -4.60
CA GLY A 164 16.15 -5.61 -3.88
C GLY A 164 16.57 -4.38 -3.08
N ASP A 165 17.75 -3.81 -3.36
CA ASP A 165 18.11 -2.51 -2.79
C ASP A 165 17.38 -1.41 -3.54
N LEU A 166 16.70 -0.53 -2.80
CA LEU A 166 15.91 0.57 -3.34
C LEU A 166 16.57 1.89 -2.99
N GLY A 167 16.64 2.81 -3.94
CA GLY A 167 17.24 4.12 -3.76
C GLY A 167 16.48 5.21 -4.52
N TRP A 168 16.42 6.39 -3.92
CA TRP A 168 15.85 7.58 -4.54
C TRP A 168 16.96 8.35 -5.27
N TYR A 169 16.73 8.73 -6.51
CA TYR A 169 17.70 9.40 -7.37
C TYR A 169 17.08 10.59 -8.08
N CYS A 170 17.93 11.55 -8.41
CA CYS A 170 17.54 12.73 -9.17
C CYS A 170 18.25 12.75 -10.52
N ASN A 171 17.46 12.79 -11.59
CA ASN A 171 17.95 13.05 -12.94
C ASN A 171 17.75 14.54 -13.26
N GLN A 172 18.81 15.18 -13.77
CA GLN A 172 18.80 16.58 -14.19
C GLN A 172 18.64 16.76 -15.71
N TRP A 173 18.57 15.67 -16.46
CA TRP A 173 18.52 15.71 -17.93
C TRP A 173 17.09 15.90 -18.42
N SER A 174 16.91 16.82 -19.38
CA SER A 174 15.62 17.10 -20.02
C SER A 174 15.16 16.02 -21.01
N ASP A 175 16.06 15.13 -21.41
CA ASP A 175 15.77 14.09 -22.41
C ASP A 175 15.43 12.76 -21.73
N PRO A 176 14.19 12.25 -21.86
CA PRO A 176 13.78 10.95 -21.35
C PRO A 176 14.41 9.83 -22.18
N GLY A 177 15.70 9.54 -21.95
CA GLY A 177 16.41 8.46 -22.65
C GLY A 177 17.90 8.37 -22.35
N SER A 178 18.52 9.44 -21.84
CA SER A 178 19.91 9.42 -21.41
C SER A 178 20.05 8.80 -20.01
N ASN A 179 20.53 7.56 -19.96
CA ASN A 179 20.86 6.82 -18.74
C ASN A 179 22.00 7.50 -17.96
N GLY A 180 21.67 8.51 -17.16
CA GLY A 180 22.62 9.19 -16.29
C GLY A 180 21.93 9.77 -15.07
N HIS A 181 22.09 9.11 -13.92
CA HIS A 181 21.73 9.68 -12.63
C HIS A 181 22.88 10.53 -12.11
N ASN A 182 22.59 11.78 -11.73
CA ASN A 182 23.61 12.73 -11.29
C ASN A 182 23.86 12.67 -9.77
N GLY A 183 23.08 11.87 -9.04
CA GLY A 183 23.20 11.74 -7.60
C GLY A 183 22.04 10.97 -6.96
N GLU A 184 22.23 10.53 -5.72
CA GLU A 184 21.12 10.04 -4.90
C GLU A 184 20.47 11.23 -4.18
N CYS A 185 19.19 11.11 -3.91
CA CYS A 185 18.46 12.08 -3.10
C CYS A 185 17.64 11.35 -2.05
N TYR A 186 17.51 11.91 -0.87
CA TYR A 186 16.79 11.30 0.24
C TYR A 186 15.67 12.25 0.69
N PRO A 187 14.40 11.92 0.43
CA PRO A 187 13.27 12.78 0.81
C PRO A 187 13.03 12.77 2.32
N ALA A 188 12.77 13.96 2.87
CA ALA A 188 12.50 14.19 4.29
C ALA A 188 11.25 15.07 4.48
N THR A 189 10.48 14.81 5.54
CA THR A 189 9.27 15.57 5.88
C THR A 189 9.56 16.78 6.76
N SER A 190 10.76 16.88 7.34
CA SER A 190 11.21 18.03 8.12
C SER A 190 12.72 18.26 7.98
N LEU A 191 13.19 19.43 8.43
CA LEU A 191 14.61 19.76 8.45
C LEU A 191 15.39 18.85 9.41
N GLU A 192 14.83 18.55 10.58
CA GLU A 192 15.45 17.68 11.59
C GLU A 192 15.61 16.26 11.05
N GLU A 193 14.61 15.75 10.32
CA GLU A 193 14.74 14.47 9.63
C GLU A 193 15.83 14.52 8.54
N ALA A 194 15.90 15.60 7.76
CA ALA A 194 16.94 15.76 6.75
C ALA A 194 18.34 15.81 7.37
N GLN A 195 18.51 16.50 8.49
CA GLN A 195 19.77 16.54 9.23
C GLN A 195 20.19 15.17 9.73
N ARG A 196 19.25 14.38 10.27
CA ARG A 196 19.51 12.99 10.69
C ARG A 196 19.96 12.13 9.50
N ILE A 197 19.25 12.19 8.37
CA ILE A 197 19.61 11.44 7.16
C ILE A 197 20.99 11.87 6.65
N ALA A 198 21.27 13.17 6.62
CA ALA A 198 22.56 13.69 6.18
C ALA A 198 23.71 13.18 7.08
N ALA A 199 23.50 13.17 8.40
CA ALA A 199 24.46 12.58 9.34
C ALA A 199 24.70 11.10 9.06
N GLU A 200 23.64 10.30 8.82
CA GLU A 200 23.78 8.88 8.44
C GLU A 200 24.56 8.69 7.12
N CYS A 201 24.32 9.54 6.11
CA CYS A 201 25.09 9.51 4.87
C CYS A 201 26.56 9.86 5.08
N ILE A 202 26.85 10.87 5.90
CA ILE A 202 28.21 11.28 6.27
C ILE A 202 28.95 10.14 7.00
N GLU A 203 28.31 9.51 7.99
CA GLU A 203 28.90 8.40 8.74
C GLU A 203 29.25 7.20 7.85
N LYS A 204 28.37 6.83 6.91
CA LYS A 204 28.67 5.77 5.93
C LYS A 204 29.89 6.13 5.08
N ARG A 205 30.03 7.40 4.69
CA ARG A 205 31.18 7.89 3.92
C ARG A 205 32.45 7.96 4.74
N PHE A 206 32.37 8.27 6.05
CA PHE A 206 33.53 8.17 6.93
C PHE A 206 34.05 6.73 7.02
N ALA A 207 33.17 5.73 7.12
CA ALA A 207 33.57 4.34 7.10
C ALA A 207 34.28 3.97 5.78
N ALA A 208 33.73 4.35 4.63
CA ALA A 208 34.35 4.12 3.33
C ALA A 208 35.70 4.85 3.18
N ALA A 209 35.80 6.09 3.68
CA ALA A 209 37.02 6.87 3.63
C ALA A 209 38.15 6.27 4.47
N ARG A 210 37.81 5.68 5.63
CA ARG A 210 38.75 4.92 6.46
C ARG A 210 39.28 3.69 5.73
N GLU A 211 38.40 2.94 5.08
CA GLU A 211 38.77 1.75 4.31
C GLU A 211 39.67 2.10 3.12
N ALA A 212 39.33 3.15 2.38
CA ALA A 212 40.10 3.60 1.21
C ALA A 212 41.40 4.36 1.56
N GLN A 213 41.61 4.72 2.83
CA GLN A 213 42.73 5.54 3.30
C GLN A 213 42.93 6.86 2.51
N HIS A 214 41.85 7.46 2.00
CA HIS A 214 41.92 8.59 1.08
C HIS A 214 41.86 9.94 1.81
N GLY A 215 43.01 10.63 1.94
CA GLY A 215 43.13 11.87 2.72
C GLY A 215 42.31 13.06 2.21
N GLY A 216 42.19 13.23 0.89
CA GLY A 216 41.37 14.31 0.31
C GLY A 216 39.87 14.11 0.55
N LEU A 217 39.44 12.85 0.62
CA LEU A 217 38.04 12.48 0.89
C LEU A 217 37.69 12.83 2.34
N ALA A 218 38.58 12.56 3.29
CA ALA A 218 38.42 12.97 4.68
C ALA A 218 38.25 14.50 4.81
N ALA A 219 39.03 15.30 4.08
CA ALA A 219 38.95 16.75 4.14
C ALA A 219 37.61 17.32 3.63
N GLU A 220 37.10 16.81 2.51
CA GLU A 220 35.79 17.22 1.98
C GLU A 220 34.65 16.83 2.92
N LEU A 221 34.69 15.63 3.49
CA LEU A 221 33.67 15.15 4.43
C LEU A 221 33.66 15.93 5.75
N VAL A 222 34.83 16.33 6.27
CA VAL A 222 34.93 17.19 7.47
C VAL A 222 34.26 18.54 7.21
N ALA A 223 34.51 19.16 6.05
CA ALA A 223 33.89 20.44 5.70
C ALA A 223 32.36 20.32 5.55
N ALA A 224 31.90 19.23 4.92
CA ALA A 224 30.47 18.94 4.79
C ALA A 224 29.80 18.72 6.16
N ALA A 225 30.42 17.92 7.02
CA ALA A 225 29.92 17.65 8.37
C ALA A 225 29.84 18.94 9.23
N ALA A 226 30.86 19.80 9.15
CA ALA A 226 30.85 21.09 9.84
C ALA A 226 29.71 22.00 9.36
N ALA A 227 29.46 22.06 8.04
CA ALA A 227 28.35 22.83 7.47
C ALA A 227 26.97 22.31 7.91
N MET A 228 26.88 21.04 8.31
CA MET A 228 25.64 20.38 8.73
C MET A 228 25.54 20.20 10.25
N GLY A 229 26.52 20.66 11.03
CA GLY A 229 26.54 20.51 12.49
C GLY A 229 26.71 19.07 12.97
N VAL A 230 27.27 18.19 12.14
CA VAL A 230 27.51 16.78 12.48
C VAL A 230 28.87 16.64 13.13
N THR A 231 28.94 15.91 14.25
CA THR A 231 30.21 15.62 14.94
C THR A 231 31.08 14.74 14.06
N VAL A 232 32.33 15.15 13.85
CA VAL A 232 33.29 14.41 13.03
C VAL A 232 34.15 13.51 13.91
N PRO A 233 34.35 12.22 13.56
CA PRO A 233 35.27 11.35 14.28
C PRO A 233 36.72 11.86 14.25
N GLN A 234 37.42 11.73 15.37
CA GLN A 234 38.75 12.32 15.55
C GLN A 234 39.79 11.81 14.54
N ASP A 235 39.77 10.52 14.20
CA ASP A 235 40.69 9.92 13.23
C ASP A 235 40.50 10.47 11.80
N VAL A 236 39.27 10.87 11.45
CA VAL A 236 38.98 11.52 10.16
C VAL A 236 39.47 12.96 10.19
N CYS A 237 39.28 13.68 11.30
CA CYS A 237 39.83 15.02 11.50
C CYS A 237 41.37 15.05 11.36
N GLU A 238 42.05 14.11 12.01
CA GLU A 238 43.51 13.98 11.95
C GLU A 238 43.98 13.74 10.52
N ARG A 239 43.35 12.79 9.81
CA ARG A 239 43.70 12.49 8.42
C ARG A 239 43.42 13.65 7.46
N ALA A 240 42.32 14.37 7.67
CA ALA A 240 42.04 15.59 6.93
C ALA A 240 43.08 16.69 7.20
N ALA A 241 43.52 16.84 8.46
CA ALA A 241 44.57 17.79 8.83
C ALA A 241 45.90 17.46 8.16
N GLU A 242 46.33 16.19 8.19
CA GLU A 242 47.54 15.72 7.51
C GLU A 242 47.49 15.99 5.99
N PHE A 243 46.35 15.71 5.36
CA PHE A 243 46.17 15.97 3.94
C PHE A 243 46.24 17.48 3.63
N ASN A 244 45.53 18.29 4.42
CA ASN A 244 45.53 19.75 4.24
C ASN A 244 46.92 20.35 4.46
N GLU A 245 47.71 19.83 5.39
CA GLU A 245 49.09 20.27 5.60
C GLU A 245 49.98 19.94 4.39
N LYS A 246 49.92 18.69 3.90
CA LYS A 246 50.63 18.27 2.67
C LYS A 246 50.22 19.11 1.46
N ALA A 247 48.93 19.37 1.30
CA ALA A 247 48.40 20.19 0.21
C ALA A 247 48.88 21.64 0.31
N ARG A 248 48.88 22.25 1.50
CA ARG A 248 49.42 23.60 1.73
C ARG A 248 50.91 23.68 1.43
N ALA A 249 51.69 22.68 1.85
CA ALA A 249 53.13 22.63 1.57
C ALA A 249 53.40 22.53 0.05
N SER A 250 52.66 21.68 -0.64
CA SER A 250 52.73 21.53 -2.10
C SER A 250 52.34 22.83 -2.83
N ASN A 251 51.22 23.45 -2.42
CA ASN A 251 50.75 24.71 -3.00
C ASN A 251 51.76 25.85 -2.77
N LEU A 252 52.37 25.93 -1.59
CA LEU A 252 53.42 26.90 -1.30
C LEU A 252 54.64 26.70 -2.19
N LYS A 253 55.07 25.46 -2.40
CA LYS A 253 56.16 25.14 -3.33
C LYS A 253 55.81 25.58 -4.75
N HIS A 254 54.62 25.23 -5.24
CA HIS A 254 54.19 25.62 -6.58
C HIS A 254 54.08 27.15 -6.73
N ALA A 255 53.52 27.84 -5.74
CA ALA A 255 53.42 29.30 -5.74
C ALA A 255 54.81 29.97 -5.77
N ARG A 256 55.80 29.42 -5.06
CA ARG A 256 57.19 29.90 -5.13
C ARG A 256 57.81 29.69 -6.51
N GLU A 257 57.59 28.54 -7.13
CA GLU A 257 58.05 28.26 -8.50
C GLU A 257 57.41 29.21 -9.52
N GLN A 258 56.11 29.50 -9.38
CA GLN A 258 55.41 30.46 -10.25
C GLN A 258 55.90 31.89 -10.03
N LEU A 259 56.14 32.30 -8.78
CA LEU A 259 56.70 33.61 -8.47
C LEU A 259 58.09 33.78 -9.07
N ALA A 260 58.96 32.79 -8.91
CA ALA A 260 60.32 32.83 -9.49
C ALA A 260 60.29 32.93 -11.02
N LYS A 261 59.37 32.21 -11.69
CA LYS A 261 59.16 32.32 -13.14
C LYS A 261 58.66 33.71 -13.55
N ALA A 262 57.71 34.28 -12.80
CA ALA A 262 57.17 35.61 -13.06
C ALA A 262 58.25 36.69 -12.86
N GLU A 263 59.05 36.60 -11.80
CA GLU A 263 60.17 37.52 -11.54
C GLU A 263 61.24 37.46 -12.64
N ALA A 264 61.56 36.25 -13.12
CA ALA A 264 62.50 36.09 -14.24
C ALA A 264 61.98 36.74 -15.52
N ALA A 265 60.68 36.57 -15.83
CA ALA A 265 60.05 37.19 -17.00
C ALA A 265 60.03 38.73 -16.90
N VAL A 266 59.78 39.29 -15.70
CA VAL A 266 59.84 40.75 -15.49
C VAL A 266 61.26 41.27 -15.70
N ARG A 267 62.30 40.62 -15.16
CA ARG A 267 63.69 41.06 -15.37
C ARG A 267 64.12 41.00 -16.84
N GLU A 268 63.66 40.00 -17.60
CA GLU A 268 63.91 39.95 -19.05
C GLU A 268 63.22 41.07 -19.82
N LEU A 269 62.04 41.53 -19.37
CA LEU A 269 61.34 42.65 -19.98
C LEU A 269 61.98 43.99 -19.62
N GLU A 270 62.48 44.16 -18.40
CA GLU A 270 63.19 45.37 -17.96
C GLU A 270 64.60 45.50 -18.54
N ALA A 271 65.20 44.40 -18.98
CA ALA A 271 66.52 44.37 -19.63
C ALA A 271 66.47 44.63 -21.16
N LYS A 272 65.27 44.82 -21.73
CA LYS A 272 65.04 45.17 -23.14
C LYS A 272 64.74 46.66 -23.27
#